data_AF-A0A9N8DSN0-F1
#
_entry.id   AF-A0A9N8DSN0-F1
#
_cell.length_a   1.000
_cell.length_b   1.000
_cell.length_c   1.000
_cell.angle_alpha   90.00
_cell.angle_beta   90.00
_cell.angle_gamma   90.00
#
_symmetry.space_group_name_H-M   'P 1'
#
loop_
_entity.id
_entity.type
_entity.pdbx_description
1 polymer ?
#
loop_
_entity_poly.entity_id
_entity_poly.type
_entity_poly.pdbx_seq_one_letter_code
_entity_poly.pdbx_strand_id
1 'polypeptide(L)'
;MCQPSSMKDQVKLPKEDDVPPNFLAKRWVGFYHAVPRINFPFTELDISISLCSAVFLTVVRYTILFLMRTQLDWPKDDILTVGSLAAIVHSLILVPGLGVALTSQPYQPTAHISTYPQWWQDLVDALLQFCTGYMVYDTCTSYLISKGPLNLQGADFLFVGHHIVTTVYMTQCRVLQAGHTSAMICMFWGEFSNPFQNGTYTLSKAMQLPCCNGAFTQQLHSVIQFFFALTYFGIRAIIAPVYFAHVTYCLLFANTRTNIPLVTRIFWIVMIWGVEAGSYAWIVNCFYMLQSYVGMTPAGEFTNEL
;
A
#
# COMPACT_ATOMS: atom_id res chain seq x y z
N MET A 1 10.11 -18.84 -10.20
CA MET A 1 9.74 -19.99 -11.07
C MET A 1 9.10 -21.05 -10.19
N CYS A 2 7.81 -21.36 -10.39
CA CYS A 2 7.18 -22.50 -9.75
C CYS A 2 7.75 -23.77 -10.38
N GLN A 3 8.65 -24.48 -9.69
CA GLN A 3 9.08 -25.79 -10.16
C GLN A 3 7.88 -26.74 -10.16
N PRO A 4 7.67 -27.52 -11.24
CA PRO A 4 6.70 -28.60 -11.22
C PRO A 4 7.18 -29.62 -10.18
N SER A 5 6.52 -29.66 -9.04
CA SER A 5 6.79 -30.64 -7.99
C SER A 5 6.45 -32.02 -8.54
N SER A 6 7.47 -32.76 -8.98
CA SER A 6 7.36 -34.21 -9.00
C SER A 6 7.06 -34.63 -7.56
N MET A 7 5.94 -35.31 -7.37
CA MET A 7 5.57 -35.91 -6.10
C MET A 7 6.71 -36.82 -5.64
N LYS A 8 7.59 -36.36 -4.74
CA LYS A 8 8.33 -37.21 -3.79
C LYS A 8 9.14 -36.46 -2.73
N ASP A 9 9.50 -35.20 -2.93
CA ASP A 9 10.13 -34.40 -1.88
C ASP A 9 9.17 -33.33 -1.40
N GLN A 10 8.24 -33.72 -0.51
CA GLN A 10 7.69 -32.74 0.41
C GLN A 10 8.87 -32.26 1.24
N VAL A 11 9.47 -31.14 0.84
CA VAL A 11 10.34 -30.34 1.71
C VAL A 11 9.55 -30.18 2.99
N LYS A 12 9.92 -30.93 4.02
CA LYS A 12 9.38 -30.77 5.36
C LYS A 12 9.68 -29.31 5.69
N LEU A 13 8.64 -28.48 5.61
CA LEU A 13 8.75 -27.12 6.11
C LEU A 13 9.28 -27.23 7.55
N PRO A 14 10.25 -26.39 7.93
CA PRO A 14 10.77 -26.37 9.29
C PRO A 14 9.60 -26.41 10.27
N LYS A 15 9.73 -27.17 11.35
CA LYS A 15 8.66 -27.21 12.35
C LYS A 15 8.48 -25.80 12.90
N GLU A 16 7.29 -25.53 13.43
CA GLU A 16 6.82 -24.23 13.94
C GLU A 16 7.82 -23.45 14.82
N ASP A 17 8.81 -24.15 15.38
CA ASP A 17 9.83 -23.64 16.30
C ASP A 17 11.17 -23.17 15.66
N ASP A 18 11.42 -23.40 14.37
CA ASP A 18 12.79 -23.29 13.84
C ASP A 18 13.26 -21.85 13.52
N VAL A 19 12.34 -20.88 13.40
CA VAL A 19 12.71 -19.46 13.18
C VAL A 19 11.92 -18.54 14.11
N PRO A 20 12.54 -18.05 15.21
CA PRO A 20 11.86 -17.12 16.10
C PRO A 20 11.58 -15.79 15.38
N PRO A 21 10.45 -15.11 15.69
CA PRO A 21 10.16 -13.81 15.11
C PRO A 21 11.26 -12.80 15.48
N ASN A 22 11.68 -12.01 14.49
CA ASN A 22 12.61 -10.91 14.76
C ASN A 22 11.97 -9.82 15.64
N PHE A 23 12.77 -8.84 16.08
CA PHE A 23 12.29 -7.77 16.97
C PHE A 23 11.07 -7.03 16.41
N LEU A 24 11.07 -6.68 15.13
CA LEU A 24 9.98 -5.93 14.53
C LEU A 24 8.71 -6.79 14.39
N ALA A 25 8.84 -8.06 13.98
CA ALA A 25 7.73 -9.02 13.98
C ALA A 25 7.11 -9.16 15.38
N LYS A 26 7.95 -9.28 16.43
CA LYS A 26 7.47 -9.34 17.82
C LYS A 26 6.67 -8.09 18.22
N ARG A 27 7.04 -6.91 17.74
CA ARG A 27 6.28 -5.67 18.02
C ARG A 27 4.91 -5.67 17.36
N TRP A 28 4.83 -6.09 16.10
CA TRP A 28 3.56 -6.22 15.39
C TRP A 28 2.65 -7.30 16.00
N VAL A 29 3.20 -8.48 16.31
CA VAL A 29 2.46 -9.57 16.97
C VAL A 29 2.02 -9.14 18.38
N GLY A 30 2.88 -8.45 19.12
CA GLY A 30 2.53 -7.89 20.42
C GLY A 30 1.39 -6.87 20.33
N PHE A 31 1.41 -5.99 19.33
CA PHE A 31 0.32 -5.07 19.03
C PHE A 31 -0.96 -5.82 18.66
N TYR A 32 -0.86 -6.85 17.81
CA TYR A 32 -1.97 -7.70 17.41
C TYR A 32 -2.71 -8.30 18.60
N HIS A 33 -1.98 -8.85 19.58
CA HIS A 33 -2.58 -9.43 20.78
C HIS A 33 -3.04 -8.40 21.82
N ALA A 34 -2.51 -7.18 21.77
CA ALA A 34 -2.87 -6.13 22.72
C ALA A 34 -4.18 -5.41 22.37
N VAL A 35 -4.57 -5.42 21.09
CA VAL A 35 -5.82 -4.78 20.64
C VAL A 35 -7.01 -5.73 20.92
N PRO A 36 -8.04 -5.28 21.66
CA PRO A 36 -9.25 -6.08 21.87
C PRO A 36 -9.95 -6.39 20.55
N ARG A 37 -10.29 -7.66 20.32
CA ARG A 37 -10.97 -8.10 19.10
C ARG A 37 -12.37 -7.50 18.98
N ILE A 38 -12.69 -7.03 17.78
CA ILE A 38 -13.98 -6.48 17.42
C ILE A 38 -14.35 -7.16 16.10
N ASN A 39 -15.27 -8.12 16.17
CA ASN A 39 -15.70 -8.84 14.99
C ASN A 39 -16.82 -8.08 14.27
N PHE A 40 -16.78 -8.09 12.94
CA PHE A 40 -17.86 -7.54 12.13
C PHE A 40 -19.16 -8.33 12.40
N PRO A 41 -20.31 -7.66 12.59
CA PRO A 41 -21.55 -8.32 13.00
C PRO A 41 -21.88 -9.55 12.15
N PHE A 42 -22.25 -10.64 12.81
CA PHE A 42 -22.63 -11.92 12.18
C PHE A 42 -21.51 -12.63 11.41
N THR A 43 -20.25 -12.25 11.64
CA THR A 43 -19.07 -12.89 11.04
C THR A 43 -17.95 -13.07 12.07
N GLU A 44 -16.96 -13.91 11.74
CA GLU A 44 -15.71 -14.05 12.53
C GLU A 44 -14.60 -13.10 12.05
N LEU A 45 -14.93 -12.13 11.19
CA LEU A 45 -13.95 -11.20 10.65
C LEU A 45 -13.61 -10.14 11.70
N ASP A 46 -12.45 -10.27 12.34
CA ASP A 46 -11.89 -9.24 13.22
C ASP A 46 -11.51 -7.99 12.41
N ILE A 47 -12.01 -6.83 12.85
CA ILE A 47 -11.75 -5.52 12.25
C ILE A 47 -11.12 -4.54 13.26
N SER A 48 -10.72 -5.03 14.43
CA SER A 48 -10.25 -4.20 15.54
C SER A 48 -9.05 -3.33 15.16
N ILE A 49 -8.01 -3.91 14.56
CA ILE A 49 -6.82 -3.17 14.13
C ILE A 49 -7.16 -2.22 12.99
N SER A 50 -8.04 -2.59 12.07
CA SER A 50 -8.48 -1.69 11.00
C SER A 50 -9.14 -0.44 11.57
N LEU A 51 -10.03 -0.59 12.57
CA LEU A 51 -10.66 0.53 13.26
C LEU A 51 -9.65 1.37 14.06
N CYS A 52 -8.79 0.72 14.86
CA CYS A 52 -7.76 1.40 15.64
C CYS A 52 -6.80 2.18 14.73
N SER A 53 -6.42 1.61 13.59
CA SER A 53 -5.52 2.25 12.62
C SER A 53 -6.18 3.44 11.95
N ALA A 54 -7.46 3.34 11.58
CA ALA A 54 -8.21 4.46 11.00
C ALA A 54 -8.32 5.63 12.00
N VAL A 55 -8.60 5.35 13.27
CA VAL A 55 -8.63 6.36 14.34
C VAL A 55 -7.25 6.96 14.56
N PHE A 56 -6.20 6.12 14.66
CA PHE A 56 -4.82 6.57 14.84
C PHE A 56 -4.40 7.53 13.72
N LEU A 57 -4.64 7.18 12.45
CA LEU A 57 -4.27 8.02 11.31
C LEU A 57 -5.10 9.31 11.25
N THR A 58 -6.36 9.27 11.69
CA THR A 58 -7.18 10.48 11.87
C THR A 58 -6.56 11.42 12.90
N VAL A 59 -6.13 10.91 14.06
CA VAL A 59 -5.45 11.70 15.10
C VAL A 59 -4.13 12.26 14.58
N VAL A 60 -3.34 11.45 13.86
CA VAL A 60 -2.10 11.88 13.22
C VAL A 60 -2.37 13.05 12.27
N ARG A 61 -3.38 12.94 11.38
CA ARG A 61 -3.78 14.00 10.46
C ARG A 61 -4.10 15.30 11.20
N TYR A 62 -4.97 15.26 12.21
CA TYR A 62 -5.35 16.48 12.94
C TYR A 62 -4.20 17.08 13.74
N THR A 63 -3.30 16.25 14.26
CA THR A 63 -2.08 16.70 14.94
C THR A 63 -1.16 17.43 13.95
N ILE A 64 -0.94 16.85 12.77
CA ILE A 64 -0.15 17.47 11.70
C ILE A 64 -0.79 18.80 11.28
N LEU A 65 -2.11 18.84 11.04
CA LEU A 65 -2.84 20.06 10.70
C LEU A 65 -2.62 21.15 11.75
N PHE A 66 -2.73 20.79 13.04
CA PHE A 66 -2.51 21.72 14.14
C PHE A 66 -1.08 22.27 14.14
N LEU A 67 -0.08 21.40 13.99
CA LEU A 67 1.34 21.81 13.96
C LEU A 67 1.64 22.69 12.75
N MET A 68 1.19 22.31 11.55
CA MET A 68 1.40 23.10 10.33
C MET A 68 0.76 24.48 10.43
N ARG A 69 -0.46 24.57 11.00
CA ARG A 69 -1.13 25.86 11.18
C ARG A 69 -0.48 26.74 12.25
N THR A 70 -0.02 26.15 13.36
CA THR A 70 0.51 26.93 14.49
C THR A 70 1.98 27.28 14.36
N GLN A 71 2.77 26.48 13.63
CA GLN A 71 4.21 26.65 13.52
C GLN A 71 4.66 27.19 12.16
N LEU A 72 3.88 26.96 11.09
CA LEU A 72 4.27 27.26 9.71
C LEU A 72 3.28 28.18 8.97
N ASP A 73 2.26 28.70 9.66
CA ASP A 73 1.17 29.50 9.07
C ASP A 73 0.54 28.85 7.82
N TRP A 74 0.42 27.52 7.82
CA TRP A 74 -0.07 26.77 6.66
C TRP A 74 -1.54 27.09 6.34
N PRO A 75 -1.92 27.20 5.05
CA PRO A 75 -3.29 27.50 4.64
C PRO A 75 -4.34 26.56 5.24
N LYS A 76 -5.49 27.11 5.62
CA LYS A 76 -6.55 26.35 6.32
C LYS A 76 -7.28 25.37 5.41
N ASP A 77 -7.36 25.69 4.12
CA ASP A 77 -8.05 24.97 3.05
C ASP A 77 -7.22 23.84 2.42
N ASP A 78 -5.92 23.77 2.71
CA ASP A 78 -5.04 22.73 2.18
C ASP A 78 -5.10 21.43 3.02
N ILE A 79 -6.25 20.79 2.98
CA ILE A 79 -6.51 19.53 3.69
C ILE A 79 -5.77 18.35 3.02
N LEU A 80 -5.50 18.44 1.72
CA LEU A 80 -4.84 17.38 0.96
C LEU A 80 -3.39 17.18 1.40
N THR A 81 -2.62 18.26 1.62
CA THR A 81 -1.23 18.13 2.10
C THR A 81 -1.15 17.42 3.45
N VAL A 82 -2.09 17.70 4.35
CA VAL A 82 -2.13 17.00 5.65
C VAL A 82 -2.48 15.52 5.48
N GLY A 83 -3.39 15.19 4.56
CA GLY A 83 -3.67 13.82 4.16
C GLY A 83 -2.41 13.11 3.64
N SER A 84 -1.65 13.77 2.76
CA SER A 84 -0.38 13.28 2.24
C SER A 84 0.64 12.98 3.34
N LEU A 85 0.80 13.87 4.32
CA LEU A 85 1.72 13.64 5.44
C LEU A 85 1.28 12.46 6.34
N ALA A 86 -0.03 12.29 6.56
CA ALA A 86 -0.54 11.12 7.27
C ALA A 86 -0.30 9.81 6.48
N ALA A 87 -0.40 9.85 5.15
CA ALA A 87 -0.05 8.73 4.28
C ALA A 87 1.45 8.36 4.37
N ILE A 88 2.34 9.35 4.43
CA ILE A 88 3.78 9.10 4.67
C ILE A 88 3.98 8.36 5.99
N VAL A 89 3.32 8.78 7.07
CA VAL A 89 3.41 8.12 8.39
C VAL A 89 2.93 6.67 8.31
N HIS A 90 1.81 6.41 7.63
CA HIS A 90 1.31 5.06 7.38
C HIS A 90 2.36 4.18 6.70
N SER A 91 2.91 4.63 5.57
CA SER A 91 3.89 3.85 4.81
C SER A 91 5.18 3.59 5.60
N LEU A 92 5.67 4.58 6.34
CA LEU A 92 6.88 4.44 7.16
C LEU A 92 6.72 3.41 8.28
N ILE A 93 5.50 3.19 8.78
CA ILE A 93 5.19 2.15 9.77
C ILE A 93 4.98 0.79 9.08
N LEU A 94 4.22 0.75 7.99
CA LEU A 94 3.80 -0.48 7.33
C LEU A 94 4.93 -1.18 6.55
N VAL A 95 5.71 -0.42 5.77
CA VAL A 95 6.74 -0.97 4.85
C VAL A 95 7.79 -1.82 5.58
N PRO A 96 8.36 -1.41 6.72
CA PRO A 96 9.28 -2.27 7.47
C PRO A 96 8.64 -3.59 7.93
N GLY A 97 7.38 -3.56 8.38
CA GLY A 97 6.64 -4.75 8.78
C GLY A 97 6.42 -5.73 7.62
N LEU A 98 6.02 -5.19 6.45
CA LEU A 98 5.91 -5.97 5.22
C LEU A 98 7.24 -6.57 4.78
N GLY A 99 8.33 -5.79 4.84
CA GLY A 99 9.67 -6.27 4.53
C GLY A 99 10.07 -7.46 5.39
N VAL A 100 9.76 -7.42 6.70
CA VAL A 100 9.98 -8.55 7.60
C VAL A 100 9.10 -9.75 7.23
N ALA A 101 7.79 -9.54 7.02
CA ALA A 101 6.89 -10.64 6.67
C ALA A 101 7.32 -11.36 5.39
N LEU A 102 7.68 -10.59 4.34
CA LEU A 102 8.05 -11.10 3.02
C LEU A 102 9.42 -11.77 2.97
N THR A 103 10.34 -11.42 3.87
CA THR A 103 11.69 -12.02 3.94
C THR A 103 11.78 -13.20 4.89
N SER A 104 10.80 -13.37 5.79
CA SER A 104 10.86 -14.41 6.82
C SER A 104 10.26 -15.76 6.40
N GLN A 105 9.48 -15.81 5.32
CA GLN A 105 8.81 -17.03 4.86
C GLN A 105 9.03 -17.29 3.37
N PRO A 106 9.00 -18.56 2.93
CA PRO A 106 9.11 -18.89 1.52
C PRO A 106 8.03 -18.20 0.69
N TYR A 107 8.43 -17.64 -0.44
CA TYR A 107 7.50 -16.99 -1.35
C TYR A 107 6.50 -18.01 -1.94
N GLN A 108 5.24 -17.92 -1.52
CA GLN A 108 4.12 -18.65 -2.10
C GLN A 108 2.89 -17.74 -2.22
N PRO A 109 2.56 -17.22 -3.41
CA PRO A 109 1.56 -16.16 -3.57
C PRO A 109 0.13 -16.63 -3.29
N THR A 110 -0.17 -17.93 -3.43
CA THR A 110 -1.53 -18.47 -3.30
C THR A 110 -1.71 -19.45 -2.14
N ALA A 111 -0.66 -19.67 -1.36
CA ALA A 111 -0.70 -20.61 -0.24
C ALA A 111 -1.75 -20.23 0.81
N HIS A 112 -2.30 -21.26 1.46
CA HIS A 112 -3.15 -21.09 2.61
C HIS A 112 -2.29 -20.64 3.82
N ILE A 113 -2.77 -19.71 4.62
CA ILE A 113 -1.99 -19.11 5.73
C ILE A 113 -1.62 -20.12 6.82
N SER A 114 -2.42 -21.18 6.99
CA SER A 114 -2.15 -22.25 7.96
C SER A 114 -0.88 -23.06 7.66
N THR A 115 -0.22 -22.87 6.51
CA THR A 115 1.07 -23.50 6.22
C THR A 115 2.25 -22.77 6.85
N TYR A 116 2.02 -21.63 7.49
CA TYR A 116 3.04 -20.78 8.12
C TYR A 116 2.92 -20.82 9.64
N PRO A 117 4.01 -20.53 10.39
CA PRO A 117 3.96 -20.51 11.85
C PRO A 117 3.01 -19.44 12.38
N GLN A 118 2.36 -19.69 13.52
CA GLN A 118 1.31 -18.83 14.06
C GLN A 118 1.72 -17.35 14.17
N TRP A 119 2.96 -17.07 14.63
CA TRP A 119 3.44 -15.69 14.75
C TRP A 119 3.44 -14.94 13.41
N TRP A 120 3.67 -15.63 12.30
CA TRP A 120 3.64 -15.02 10.97
C TRP A 120 2.21 -14.77 10.53
N GLN A 121 1.29 -15.69 10.85
CA GLN A 121 -0.13 -15.51 10.58
C GLN A 121 -0.67 -14.26 11.28
N ASP A 122 -0.33 -14.09 12.57
CA ASP A 122 -0.71 -12.93 13.39
C ASP A 122 -0.08 -11.63 12.85
N LEU A 123 1.20 -11.67 12.45
CA LEU A 123 1.89 -10.55 11.82
C LEU A 123 1.17 -10.10 10.54
N VAL A 124 0.88 -11.05 9.65
CA VAL A 124 0.24 -10.77 8.37
C VAL A 124 -1.16 -10.21 8.57
N ASP A 125 -1.94 -10.78 9.50
CA ASP A 125 -3.27 -10.26 9.81
C ASP A 125 -3.19 -8.82 10.32
N ALA A 126 -2.25 -8.51 11.22
CA ALA A 126 -2.01 -7.17 11.71
C ALA A 126 -1.66 -6.18 10.59
N LEU A 127 -0.77 -6.55 9.67
CA LEU A 127 -0.35 -5.70 8.55
C LEU A 127 -1.48 -5.44 7.56
N LEU A 128 -2.26 -6.47 7.21
CA LEU A 128 -3.43 -6.32 6.33
C LEU A 128 -4.50 -5.44 6.98
N GLN A 129 -4.79 -5.65 8.27
CA GLN A 129 -5.72 -4.79 9.01
C GLN A 129 -5.23 -3.35 9.11
N PHE A 130 -3.94 -3.12 9.38
CA PHE A 130 -3.37 -1.76 9.46
C PHE A 130 -3.54 -1.01 8.13
N CYS A 131 -3.21 -1.66 7.02
CA CYS A 131 -3.40 -1.09 5.68
C CYS A 131 -4.88 -0.90 5.34
N THR A 132 -5.75 -1.85 5.71
CA THR A 132 -7.20 -1.72 5.55
C THR A 132 -7.72 -0.48 6.30
N GLY A 133 -7.25 -0.27 7.53
CA GLY A 133 -7.57 0.91 8.32
C GLY A 133 -7.14 2.22 7.65
N TYR A 134 -5.98 2.25 7.01
CA TYR A 134 -5.55 3.37 6.18
C TYR A 134 -6.47 3.61 4.99
N MET A 135 -6.82 2.56 4.23
CA MET A 135 -7.74 2.69 3.09
C MET A 135 -9.10 3.27 3.51
N VAL A 136 -9.62 2.84 4.67
CA VAL A 136 -10.87 3.37 5.24
C VAL A 136 -10.68 4.83 5.70
N TYR A 137 -9.65 5.12 6.48
CA TYR A 137 -9.36 6.48 6.95
C TYR A 137 -9.25 7.47 5.79
N ASP A 138 -8.49 7.10 4.77
CA ASP A 138 -8.16 8.00 3.67
C ASP A 138 -9.37 8.24 2.77
N THR A 139 -10.14 7.19 2.49
CA THR A 139 -11.44 7.32 1.76
C THR A 139 -12.43 8.19 2.54
N CYS A 140 -12.63 7.93 3.83
CA CYS A 140 -13.61 8.66 4.63
C CYS A 140 -13.18 10.10 4.87
N THR A 141 -11.94 10.32 5.31
CA THR A 141 -11.47 11.63 5.77
C THR A 141 -11.07 12.51 4.60
N SER A 142 -10.31 11.98 3.64
CA SER A 142 -9.79 12.79 2.53
C SER A 142 -10.84 13.07 1.47
N TYR A 143 -11.84 12.20 1.29
CA TYR A 143 -12.82 12.34 0.20
C TYR A 143 -14.24 12.59 0.70
N LEU A 144 -14.81 11.67 1.47
CA LEU A 144 -16.22 11.78 1.86
C LEU A 144 -16.47 13.01 2.77
N ILE A 145 -15.60 13.24 3.74
CA ILE A 145 -15.72 14.37 4.68
C ILE A 145 -15.19 15.66 4.06
N SER A 146 -14.03 15.64 3.40
CA SER A 146 -13.37 16.88 2.97
C SER A 146 -13.92 17.44 1.65
N LYS A 147 -14.26 16.59 0.66
CA LYS A 147 -14.80 17.05 -0.64
C LYS A 147 -16.33 16.98 -0.73
N GLY A 148 -16.94 16.07 0.05
CA GLY A 148 -18.36 15.75 -0.03
C GLY A 148 -18.66 14.74 -1.15
N PRO A 149 -19.64 13.83 -0.97
CA PRO A 149 -19.87 12.71 -1.89
C PRO A 149 -20.34 13.12 -3.29
N LEU A 150 -20.83 14.34 -3.48
CA LEU A 150 -21.39 14.83 -4.74
C LEU A 150 -20.40 15.61 -5.62
N ASN A 151 -19.18 15.86 -5.15
CA ASN A 151 -18.17 16.68 -5.84
C ASN A 151 -16.98 15.86 -6.36
N LEU A 152 -17.14 14.55 -6.56
CA LEU A 152 -16.06 13.68 -7.04
C LEU A 152 -15.81 13.89 -8.53
N GLN A 153 -14.56 14.13 -8.89
CA GLN A 153 -14.08 14.21 -10.28
C GLN A 153 -13.46 12.88 -10.75
N GLY A 154 -13.07 12.79 -12.02
CA GLY A 154 -12.53 11.56 -12.62
C GLY A 154 -11.36 10.96 -11.83
N ALA A 155 -10.38 11.78 -11.43
CA ALA A 155 -9.26 11.34 -10.61
C ALA A 155 -9.69 10.83 -9.22
N ASP A 156 -10.76 11.40 -8.67
CA ASP A 156 -11.32 11.00 -7.38
C ASP A 156 -11.96 9.61 -7.45
N PHE A 157 -12.63 9.27 -8.56
CA PHE A 157 -13.18 7.93 -8.78
C PHE A 157 -12.10 6.86 -8.90
N LEU A 158 -10.98 7.17 -9.56
CA LEU A 158 -9.84 6.25 -9.66
C LEU A 158 -9.23 6.00 -8.28
N PHE A 159 -9.08 7.04 -7.49
CA PHE A 159 -8.60 6.94 -6.11
C PHE A 159 -9.54 6.10 -5.24
N VAL A 160 -10.83 6.44 -5.18
CA VAL A 160 -11.80 5.70 -4.34
C VAL A 160 -11.95 4.27 -4.83
N GLY A 161 -11.97 4.06 -6.16
CA GLY A 161 -11.98 2.74 -6.77
C GLY A 161 -10.77 1.90 -6.37
N HIS A 162 -9.57 2.49 -6.36
CA HIS A 162 -8.36 1.83 -5.89
C HIS A 162 -8.49 1.40 -4.42
N HIS A 163 -8.94 2.29 -3.52
CA HIS A 163 -9.09 1.97 -2.10
C HIS A 163 -10.13 0.87 -1.86
N ILE A 164 -11.25 0.89 -2.59
CA ILE A 164 -12.28 -0.14 -2.52
C ILE A 164 -11.72 -1.49 -2.98
N VAL A 165 -11.12 -1.53 -4.17
CA VAL A 165 -10.57 -2.78 -4.75
C VAL A 165 -9.50 -3.38 -3.84
N THR A 166 -8.58 -2.55 -3.32
CA THR A 166 -7.53 -2.98 -2.41
C THR A 166 -8.11 -3.50 -1.08
N THR A 167 -9.10 -2.80 -0.51
CA THR A 167 -9.80 -3.24 0.72
C THR A 167 -10.52 -4.56 0.52
N VAL A 168 -11.26 -4.72 -0.58
CA VAL A 168 -11.96 -5.95 -0.92
C VAL A 168 -10.97 -7.10 -1.09
N TYR A 169 -9.87 -6.87 -1.81
CA TYR A 169 -8.86 -7.90 -2.04
C TYR A 169 -8.21 -8.37 -0.73
N MET A 170 -7.73 -7.44 0.11
CA MET A 170 -7.15 -7.78 1.41
C MET A 170 -8.16 -8.49 2.33
N THR A 171 -9.40 -8.01 2.37
CA THR A 171 -10.47 -8.64 3.17
C THR A 171 -10.76 -10.06 2.68
N GLN A 172 -10.82 -10.28 1.37
CA GLN A 172 -11.01 -11.61 0.81
C GLN A 172 -9.82 -12.53 1.11
N CYS A 173 -8.59 -12.04 1.08
CA CYS A 173 -7.42 -12.82 1.47
C CYS A 173 -7.53 -13.31 2.92
N ARG A 174 -7.99 -12.45 3.83
CA ARG A 174 -8.23 -12.80 5.24
C ARG A 174 -9.38 -13.80 5.38
N VAL A 175 -10.52 -13.55 4.76
CA VAL A 175 -11.68 -14.45 4.89
C VAL A 175 -11.39 -15.84 4.31
N LEU A 176 -10.72 -15.92 3.16
CA LEU A 176 -10.37 -17.17 2.50
C LEU A 176 -9.05 -17.77 3.00
N GLN A 177 -8.38 -17.07 3.92
CA GLN A 177 -7.12 -17.49 4.52
C GLN A 177 -6.04 -17.82 3.46
N ALA A 178 -6.04 -17.10 2.33
CA ALA A 178 -5.22 -17.38 1.15
C ALA A 178 -4.81 -16.09 0.42
N GLY A 179 -3.74 -16.12 -0.36
CA GLY A 179 -3.35 -14.94 -1.16
C GLY A 179 -2.62 -13.84 -0.38
N HIS A 180 -2.27 -14.08 0.88
CA HIS A 180 -1.66 -13.07 1.74
C HIS A 180 -0.32 -12.56 1.21
N THR A 181 0.55 -13.45 0.75
CA THR A 181 1.85 -13.08 0.17
C THR A 181 1.65 -12.20 -1.06
N SER A 182 0.64 -12.48 -1.90
CA SER A 182 0.37 -11.61 -3.05
C SER A 182 -0.21 -10.26 -2.67
N ALA A 183 -1.14 -10.22 -1.71
CA ALA A 183 -1.64 -8.95 -1.16
C ALA A 183 -0.49 -8.11 -0.57
N MET A 184 0.37 -8.71 0.25
CA MET A 184 1.49 -8.02 0.88
C MET A 184 2.54 -7.50 -0.10
N ILE A 185 2.83 -8.20 -1.19
CA ILE A 185 3.74 -7.68 -2.22
C ILE A 185 3.13 -6.48 -2.94
N CYS A 186 1.84 -6.56 -3.30
CA CYS A 186 1.12 -5.42 -3.88
C CYS A 186 1.13 -4.21 -2.93
N MET A 187 0.87 -4.44 -1.64
CA MET A 187 0.94 -3.41 -0.60
C MET A 187 2.35 -2.84 -0.48
N PHE A 188 3.37 -3.69 -0.41
CA PHE A 188 4.76 -3.26 -0.23
C PHE A 188 5.19 -2.33 -1.37
N TRP A 189 4.85 -2.66 -2.61
CA TRP A 189 5.18 -1.82 -3.76
C TRP A 189 4.43 -0.49 -3.82
N GLY A 190 3.12 -0.52 -3.53
CA GLY A 190 2.34 0.72 -3.42
C GLY A 190 2.93 1.62 -2.33
N GLU A 191 3.11 1.07 -1.13
CA GLU A 191 3.52 1.82 0.05
C GLU A 191 4.99 2.20 0.06
N PHE A 192 5.87 1.49 -0.66
CA PHE A 192 7.28 1.87 -0.78
C PHE A 192 7.47 3.17 -1.58
N SER A 193 6.65 3.37 -2.62
CA SER A 193 6.69 4.59 -3.44
C SER A 193 5.89 5.75 -2.85
N ASN A 194 4.96 5.45 -1.94
CA ASN A 194 4.03 6.39 -1.33
C ASN A 194 4.72 7.58 -0.62
N PRO A 195 5.78 7.39 0.21
CA PRO A 195 6.50 8.51 0.82
C PRO A 195 7.06 9.53 -0.18
N PHE A 196 7.56 9.06 -1.32
CA PHE A 196 8.13 9.93 -2.34
C PHE A 196 7.04 10.67 -3.11
N GLN A 197 5.92 10.02 -3.42
CA GLN A 197 4.77 10.64 -4.08
C GLN A 197 4.20 11.77 -3.22
N ASN A 198 3.88 11.47 -1.95
CA ASN A 198 3.29 12.43 -1.04
C ASN A 198 4.29 13.49 -0.58
N GLY A 199 5.57 13.16 -0.49
CA GLY A 199 6.64 14.13 -0.28
C GLY A 199 6.76 15.12 -1.44
N THR A 200 6.70 14.65 -2.69
CA THR A 200 6.70 15.51 -3.88
C THR A 200 5.53 16.49 -3.84
N TYR A 201 4.31 15.99 -3.59
CA TYR A 201 3.12 16.84 -3.47
C TYR A 201 3.27 17.88 -2.36
N THR A 202 3.64 17.46 -1.16
CA THR A 202 3.80 18.34 0.01
C THR A 202 4.84 19.43 -0.24
N LEU A 203 5.99 19.07 -0.81
CA LEU A 203 7.06 20.03 -1.11
C LEU A 203 6.66 20.99 -2.23
N SER A 204 5.88 20.53 -3.22
CA SER A 204 5.33 21.41 -4.27
C SER A 204 4.43 22.50 -3.69
N LYS A 205 3.65 22.17 -2.64
CA LYS A 205 2.84 23.13 -1.89
C LYS A 205 3.68 24.03 -0.99
N ALA A 206 4.69 23.46 -0.32
CA ALA A 206 5.60 24.23 0.53
C ALA A 206 6.32 25.35 -0.26
N MET A 207 6.74 25.08 -1.50
CA MET A 207 7.38 26.08 -2.36
C MET A 207 6.44 27.22 -2.80
N GLN A 208 5.13 27.07 -2.66
CA GLN A 208 4.16 28.15 -2.92
C GLN A 208 4.00 29.08 -1.72
N LEU A 209 4.57 28.73 -0.55
CA LEU A 209 4.45 29.50 0.67
C LEU A 209 5.71 30.35 0.94
N PRO A 210 5.55 31.62 1.38
CA PRO A 210 6.69 32.48 1.70
C PRO A 210 7.63 31.92 2.76
N CYS A 211 7.10 31.18 3.74
CA CYS A 211 7.90 30.56 4.82
C CYS A 211 8.91 29.52 4.34
N CYS A 212 8.61 28.91 3.18
CA CYS A 212 9.05 27.56 2.89
C CYS A 212 9.66 27.42 1.49
N ASN A 213 9.60 28.48 0.67
CA ASN A 213 10.21 28.58 -0.66
C ASN A 213 11.71 28.93 -0.62
N GLY A 214 12.51 28.11 0.07
CA GLY A 214 13.97 28.25 0.12
C GLY A 214 14.70 27.33 -0.86
N ALA A 215 15.97 27.62 -1.14
CA ALA A 215 16.83 26.79 -2.00
C ALA A 215 16.90 25.33 -1.53
N PHE A 216 16.92 25.10 -0.21
CA PHE A 216 16.87 23.77 0.38
C PHE A 216 15.60 23.00 0.00
N THR A 217 14.42 23.63 0.13
CA THR A 217 13.13 23.01 -0.22
C THR A 217 13.06 22.66 -1.70
N GLN A 218 13.55 23.54 -2.58
CA GLN A 218 13.59 23.29 -4.03
C GLN A 218 14.52 22.12 -4.37
N GLN A 219 15.71 22.07 -3.76
CA GLN A 219 16.63 20.94 -3.93
C GLN A 219 16.02 19.63 -3.42
N LEU A 220 15.39 19.67 -2.24
CA LEU A 220 14.74 18.50 -1.66
C LEU A 220 13.56 18.02 -2.53
N HIS A 221 12.75 18.95 -3.05
CA HIS A 221 11.66 18.63 -3.97
C HIS A 221 12.18 17.91 -5.22
N SER A 222 13.24 18.44 -5.85
CA SER A 222 13.82 17.81 -7.05
C SER A 222 14.36 16.41 -6.77
N VAL A 223 15.06 16.22 -5.65
CA VAL A 223 15.59 14.90 -5.24
C VAL A 223 14.45 13.91 -4.99
N ILE A 224 13.44 14.30 -4.19
CA ILE A 224 12.31 13.41 -3.88
C ILE A 224 11.48 13.10 -5.13
N GLN A 225 11.26 14.08 -6.00
CA GLN A 225 10.55 13.88 -7.27
C GLN A 225 11.29 12.89 -8.18
N PHE A 226 12.61 13.00 -8.29
CA PHE A 226 13.41 12.04 -9.04
C PHE A 226 13.28 10.62 -8.46
N PHE A 227 13.39 10.46 -7.14
CA PHE A 227 13.24 9.15 -6.50
C PHE A 227 11.82 8.59 -6.64
N PHE A 228 10.79 9.43 -6.55
CA PHE A 228 9.41 9.05 -6.82
C PHE A 228 9.28 8.52 -8.25
N ALA A 229 9.68 9.31 -9.25
CA ALA A 229 9.55 8.95 -10.65
C ALA A 229 10.31 7.65 -10.96
N LEU A 230 11.56 7.52 -10.48
CA LEU A 230 12.39 6.34 -10.69
C LEU A 230 11.75 5.09 -10.05
N THR A 231 11.34 5.21 -8.80
CA THR A 231 10.81 4.09 -8.02
C THR A 231 9.43 3.67 -8.54
N TYR A 232 8.53 4.63 -8.75
CA TYR A 232 7.18 4.35 -9.24
C TYR A 232 7.21 3.77 -10.64
N PHE A 233 7.97 4.37 -11.57
CA PHE A 233 8.12 3.84 -12.93
C PHE A 233 8.76 2.45 -12.91
N GLY A 234 9.89 2.27 -12.21
CA GLY A 234 10.57 0.98 -12.16
C GLY A 234 9.70 -0.14 -11.58
N ILE A 235 8.99 0.15 -10.48
CA ILE A 235 8.09 -0.82 -9.86
C ILE A 235 6.89 -1.09 -10.78
N ARG A 236 6.15 -0.08 -11.21
CA ARG A 236 4.88 -0.25 -11.94
C ARG A 236 5.06 -0.67 -13.39
N ALA A 237 5.98 -0.06 -14.12
CA ALA A 237 6.15 -0.37 -15.55
C ALA A 237 6.91 -1.67 -15.80
N ILE A 238 7.78 -2.11 -14.86
CA ILE A 238 8.73 -3.20 -15.10
C ILE A 238 8.48 -4.37 -14.16
N ILE A 239 8.51 -4.14 -12.84
CA ILE A 239 8.48 -5.23 -11.85
C ILE A 239 7.06 -5.79 -11.70
N ALA A 240 6.06 -4.92 -11.55
CA ALA A 240 4.68 -5.29 -11.28
C ALA A 240 4.04 -6.15 -12.38
N PRO A 241 4.18 -5.85 -13.70
CA PRO A 241 3.55 -6.64 -14.74
C PRO A 241 4.10 -8.07 -14.80
N VAL A 242 5.42 -8.24 -14.62
CA VAL A 242 6.06 -9.55 -14.54
C VAL A 242 5.52 -10.34 -13.36
N TYR A 243 5.38 -9.68 -12.21
CA TYR A 243 4.82 -10.29 -11.02
C TYR A 243 3.34 -10.63 -11.14
N PHE A 244 2.52 -9.75 -11.72
CA PHE A 244 1.10 -10.00 -11.93
C PHE A 244 0.86 -11.12 -12.93
N ALA A 245 1.68 -11.24 -13.98
CA ALA A 245 1.67 -12.40 -14.86
C ALA A 245 1.99 -13.69 -14.07
N HIS A 246 2.96 -13.63 -13.17
CA HIS A 246 3.32 -14.77 -12.34
C HIS A 246 2.22 -15.14 -11.31
N VAL A 247 1.60 -14.17 -10.63
CA VAL A 247 0.46 -14.40 -9.72
C VAL A 247 -0.74 -14.94 -10.51
N THR A 248 -1.00 -14.42 -11.70
CA THR A 248 -2.04 -14.92 -12.62
C THR A 248 -1.81 -16.40 -12.93
N TYR A 249 -0.58 -16.77 -13.30
CA TYR A 249 -0.22 -18.17 -13.50
C TYR A 249 -0.46 -19.01 -12.24
N CYS A 250 -0.07 -18.52 -11.06
CA CYS A 250 -0.26 -19.25 -9.81
C CYS A 250 -1.75 -19.45 -9.47
N LEU A 251 -2.57 -18.43 -9.68
CA LEU A 251 -4.01 -18.50 -9.43
C LEU A 251 -4.70 -19.44 -10.43
N LEU A 252 -4.30 -19.47 -11.69
CA LEU A 252 -4.97 -20.30 -12.70
C LEU A 252 -4.50 -21.76 -12.67
N PHE A 253 -3.19 -21.97 -12.51
CA PHE A 253 -2.55 -23.25 -12.85
C PHE A 253 -1.81 -23.93 -11.69
N ALA A 254 -1.29 -23.21 -10.68
CA ALA A 254 -0.48 -23.83 -9.64
C ALA A 254 -1.28 -24.74 -8.69
N ASN A 255 -0.67 -25.83 -8.23
CA ASN A 255 -1.34 -26.79 -7.34
C ASN A 255 -1.80 -26.18 -6.00
N THR A 256 -1.15 -25.13 -5.53
CA THR A 256 -1.48 -24.41 -4.30
C THR A 256 -2.76 -23.59 -4.38
N ARG A 257 -3.42 -23.49 -5.54
CA ARG A 257 -4.65 -22.68 -5.75
C ARG A 257 -5.96 -23.32 -5.27
N THR A 258 -5.93 -24.58 -4.86
CA THR A 258 -7.15 -25.41 -4.66
C THR A 258 -8.04 -24.94 -3.51
N ASN A 259 -7.48 -24.16 -2.60
CA ASN A 259 -8.16 -23.48 -1.50
C ASN A 259 -8.96 -22.22 -1.93
N ILE A 260 -8.86 -21.77 -3.19
CA ILE A 260 -9.53 -20.55 -3.67
C ILE A 260 -10.54 -20.90 -4.78
N PRO A 261 -11.84 -20.56 -4.64
CA PRO A 261 -12.83 -20.78 -5.69
C PRO A 261 -12.45 -20.13 -7.02
N LEU A 262 -12.77 -20.77 -8.16
CA LEU A 262 -12.38 -20.28 -9.49
C LEU A 262 -12.86 -18.85 -9.75
N VAL A 263 -14.11 -18.54 -9.41
CA VAL A 263 -14.68 -17.19 -9.60
C VAL A 263 -13.86 -16.15 -8.84
N THR A 264 -13.51 -16.42 -7.58
CA THR A 264 -12.66 -15.53 -6.78
C THR A 264 -11.28 -15.36 -7.39
N ARG A 265 -10.68 -16.42 -7.93
CA ARG A 265 -9.37 -16.35 -8.59
C ARG A 265 -9.39 -15.43 -9.80
N ILE A 266 -10.40 -15.57 -10.66
CA ILE A 266 -10.60 -14.67 -11.82
C ILE A 266 -10.82 -13.23 -11.35
N PHE A 267 -11.66 -13.05 -10.32
CA PHE A 267 -11.92 -11.72 -9.76
C PHE A 267 -10.65 -11.07 -9.20
N TRP A 268 -9.80 -11.81 -8.48
CA TRP A 268 -8.51 -11.32 -7.98
C TRP A 268 -7.55 -10.92 -9.10
N ILE A 269 -7.49 -11.71 -10.18
CA ILE A 269 -6.69 -11.36 -11.37
C ILE A 269 -7.18 -10.03 -11.95
N VAL A 270 -8.49 -9.86 -12.13
CA VAL A 270 -9.08 -8.60 -12.64
C VAL A 270 -8.76 -7.42 -11.73
N MET A 271 -8.87 -7.58 -10.41
CA MET A 271 -8.55 -6.51 -9.46
C MET A 271 -7.08 -6.08 -9.54
N ILE A 272 -6.15 -7.04 -9.55
CA ILE A 272 -4.70 -6.78 -9.60
C ILE A 272 -4.33 -6.06 -10.90
N TRP A 273 -4.77 -6.58 -12.04
CA TRP A 273 -4.51 -5.95 -13.34
C TRP A 273 -5.25 -4.63 -13.52
N GLY A 274 -6.45 -4.49 -12.94
CA GLY A 274 -7.23 -3.26 -12.98
C GLY A 274 -6.52 -2.10 -12.27
N VAL A 275 -5.92 -2.37 -11.11
CA VAL A 275 -5.08 -1.37 -10.40
C VAL A 275 -3.85 -0.98 -11.22
N GLU A 276 -3.23 -1.94 -11.92
CA GLU A 276 -2.08 -1.66 -12.77
C GLU A 276 -2.47 -0.81 -13.98
N ALA A 277 -3.56 -1.16 -14.66
CA ALA A 277 -4.09 -0.38 -15.76
C ALA A 277 -4.48 1.04 -15.32
N GLY A 278 -5.10 1.18 -14.14
CA GLY A 278 -5.41 2.48 -13.54
C GLY A 278 -4.17 3.33 -13.22
N SER A 279 -2.99 2.71 -13.11
CA SER A 279 -1.73 3.39 -12.85
C SER A 279 -1.07 3.96 -14.13
N TYR A 280 -1.62 3.70 -15.31
CA TYR A 280 -1.02 4.06 -16.60
C TYR A 280 -0.65 5.55 -16.72
N ALA A 281 -1.57 6.45 -16.38
CA ALA A 281 -1.32 7.89 -16.46
C ALA A 281 -0.13 8.33 -15.58
N TRP A 282 -0.01 7.76 -14.39
CA TRP A 282 1.10 8.01 -13.46
C TRP A 282 2.42 7.44 -13.97
N ILE A 283 2.40 6.26 -14.59
CA ILE A 283 3.59 5.65 -15.21
C ILE A 283 4.12 6.55 -16.31
N VAL A 284 3.25 7.03 -17.20
CA VAL A 284 3.60 7.94 -18.29
C VAL A 284 4.17 9.25 -17.75
N ASN A 285 3.55 9.85 -16.73
CA ASN A 285 4.04 11.07 -16.09
C ASN A 285 5.45 10.85 -15.50
N CYS A 286 5.65 9.79 -14.71
CA CYS A 286 6.95 9.46 -14.14
C CYS A 286 8.03 9.23 -15.21
N PHE A 287 7.67 8.60 -16.34
CA PHE A 287 8.60 8.44 -17.46
C PHE A 287 9.07 9.79 -18.02
N TYR A 288 8.14 10.73 -18.24
CA TYR A 288 8.49 12.08 -18.70
C TYR A 288 9.31 12.86 -17.67
N MET A 289 9.02 12.72 -16.38
CA MET A 289 9.86 13.27 -15.31
C MET A 289 11.29 12.74 -15.42
N LEU A 290 11.49 11.43 -15.64
CA LEU A 290 12.83 10.87 -15.79
C LEU A 290 13.55 11.37 -17.03
N GLN A 291 12.86 11.55 -18.17
CA GLN A 291 13.47 12.07 -19.39
C GLN A 291 14.00 13.50 -19.22
N SER A 292 13.32 14.34 -18.44
CA SER A 292 13.77 15.71 -18.18
C SER A 292 15.07 15.73 -17.36
N TYR A 293 15.25 14.80 -16.41
CA TYR A 293 16.49 14.65 -15.64
C TYR A 293 17.68 14.16 -16.46
N VAL A 294 17.45 13.41 -17.54
CA VAL A 294 18.51 12.90 -18.44
C VAL A 294 18.80 13.87 -19.60
N GLY A 295 18.09 15.00 -19.68
CA GLY A 295 18.28 16.00 -20.74
C GLY A 295 17.78 15.53 -22.11
N MET A 296 16.85 14.56 -22.15
CA MET A 296 16.33 13.98 -23.40
C MET A 296 15.16 14.76 -24.00
N THR A 297 14.56 15.71 -23.25
CA THR A 297 13.52 16.61 -23.74
C THR A 297 13.72 18.02 -23.17
N PRO A 298 13.58 19.10 -23.97
CA PRO A 298 13.43 20.44 -23.43
C PRO A 298 12.20 20.46 -22.54
N ALA A 299 12.26 21.13 -21.39
CA ALA A 299 11.15 21.31 -20.46
C ALA A 299 10.02 22.12 -21.11
N GLY A 300 9.25 21.50 -22.00
CA GLY A 300 8.00 22.03 -22.52
C GLY A 300 6.93 21.84 -21.45
N GLU A 301 6.27 22.94 -21.10
CA GLU A 301 5.19 23.04 -20.13
C GLU A 301 4.11 21.97 -20.35
N PHE A 302 4.19 20.86 -19.61
CA PHE A 302 3.03 20.03 -19.36
C PHE A 302 2.32 20.60 -18.14
N THR A 303 1.32 21.45 -18.40
CA THR A 303 0.33 21.83 -17.40
C THR A 303 -0.42 20.58 -16.97
N ASN A 304 -0.21 20.17 -15.72
CA ASN A 304 -0.99 19.13 -15.06
C ASN A 304 -2.44 19.62 -14.89
N GLU A 305 -3.29 19.36 -15.86
CA GLU A 305 -4.73 19.19 -15.60
C GLU A 305 -4.98 17.70 -15.39
N LEU A 306 -4.77 17.25 -14.15
CA LEU A 306 -5.25 15.99 -13.60
C LEU A 306 -5.88 16.25 -12.24
#